data_AF-A0A918YVI9-F1
#
_entry.id   AF-A0A918YVI9-F1
#
_cell.length_a   1.000
_cell.length_b   1.000
_cell.length_c   1.000
_cell.angle_alpha   90.00
_cell.angle_beta   90.00
_cell.angle_gamma   90.00
#
_symmetry.space_group_name_H-M   'P 1'
#
loop_
_entity.id
_entity.type
_entity.pdbx_description
1 polymer ?
#
loop_
_entity_poly.entity_id
_entity_poly.type
_entity_poly.pdbx_seq_one_letter_code
_entity_poly.pdbx_strand_id
1 'polypeptide(L)'
;MGVRRPGAAAVRFAAGVRLQVAILALWLGTFVLARVLEHAPHASLWFPPAAVTFAALLVVGARALPAILVAGTAATFLAELQYAGVVRPGVLAASSVAFALTHGAAYALPAMLLRRHHARRPRDVTLGAVTKFVLLGAAGSALAALGGVLALSATGLIETDAPGRLMAAWWMGDFVALLTLGPLFIRWIVRAAGAARAHGASRFSPFQSDPEPGSRTAALKLAAMAATTVAMLAAAHALGERSLLLALLVVPLILQLWVVHSENRAAALKGVVLFGLLTVGAGALFDAATDVVALQFAAIGLAVNTYFGLAVPALYASNERLRDQVTRDRLTRVMTRAYFEDRATQELERARTEGRPVAVVLFDLDGLKAINDTHGHAVGDAVLAELAARCAASVRPGDLLGRLSGDEFAAFLPDADAAVADAVIERMRAALRATPIDAAVGVVSASFGRSAGLPADGTVPDLLRAADEAMYAEKRRARQMQAATAGDTAHVAG
;
A
#
# COMPACT_ATOMS: atom_id res chain seq x y z
N MET A 1 53.99 -12.66 6.20
CA MET A 1 53.37 -11.73 5.21
C MET A 1 51.89 -11.58 5.54
N GLY A 2 51.51 -10.50 6.23
CA GLY A 2 50.10 -10.22 6.53
C GLY A 2 49.41 -9.62 5.30
N VAL A 3 48.48 -10.36 4.71
CA VAL A 3 47.63 -9.86 3.61
C VAL A 3 46.79 -8.71 4.14
N ARG A 4 47.13 -7.46 3.77
CA ARG A 4 46.33 -6.28 4.07
C ARG A 4 44.94 -6.48 3.45
N ARG A 5 43.92 -6.67 4.28
CA ARG A 5 42.52 -6.68 3.83
C ARG A 5 42.23 -5.34 3.14
N PRO A 6 41.58 -5.32 1.97
CA PRO A 6 41.29 -4.08 1.27
C PRO A 6 40.44 -3.16 2.16
N GLY A 7 40.80 -1.87 2.19
CA GLY A 7 40.04 -0.87 2.95
C GLY A 7 38.59 -0.78 2.46
N ALA A 8 37.66 -0.45 3.36
CA ALA A 8 36.23 -0.40 3.07
C ALA A 8 35.85 0.46 1.84
N ALA A 9 36.63 1.51 1.54
CA ALA A 9 36.45 2.34 0.36
C ALA A 9 36.71 1.60 -0.96
N ALA A 10 37.76 0.77 -1.03
CA ALA A 10 38.10 -0.01 -2.22
C ALA A 10 37.05 -1.10 -2.50
N VAL A 11 36.54 -1.74 -1.44
CA VAL A 11 35.44 -2.72 -1.54
C VAL A 11 34.17 -2.07 -2.09
N ARG A 12 33.84 -0.85 -1.62
CA ARG A 12 32.70 -0.07 -2.11
C ARG A 12 32.87 0.31 -3.57
N PHE A 13 34.02 0.85 -3.95
CA PHE A 13 34.30 1.22 -5.34
C PHE A 13 34.17 0.02 -6.29
N ALA A 14 34.80 -1.11 -5.96
CA ALA A 14 34.71 -2.33 -6.75
C ALA A 14 33.27 -2.85 -6.88
N ALA A 15 32.47 -2.78 -5.81
CA ALA A 15 31.06 -3.15 -5.85
C ALA A 15 30.23 -2.20 -6.75
N GLY A 16 30.55 -0.89 -6.74
CA GLY A 16 29.94 0.09 -7.62
C GLY A 16 30.22 -0.18 -9.10
N VAL A 17 31.48 -0.49 -9.44
CA VAL A 17 31.87 -0.86 -10.81
C VAL A 17 31.18 -2.14 -11.27
N ARG A 18 31.14 -3.19 -10.42
CA ARG A 18 30.41 -4.44 -10.74
C ARG A 18 28.93 -4.19 -11.02
N LEU A 19 28.29 -3.30 -10.27
CA LEU A 19 26.89 -2.93 -10.51
C LEU A 19 26.70 -2.20 -11.84
N GLN A 20 27.61 -1.26 -12.21
CA GLN A 20 27.56 -0.60 -13.52
C GLN A 20 27.69 -1.61 -14.66
N VAL A 21 28.65 -2.53 -14.58
CA VAL A 21 28.85 -3.58 -15.58
C VAL A 21 27.61 -4.48 -15.68
N ALA A 22 27.00 -4.82 -14.55
CA ALA A 22 25.79 -5.64 -14.52
C ALA A 22 24.59 -4.91 -15.17
N ILE A 23 24.40 -3.61 -14.90
CA ILE A 23 23.35 -2.80 -15.52
C ILE A 23 23.60 -2.67 -17.03
N LEU A 24 24.83 -2.38 -17.44
CA LEU A 24 25.24 -2.30 -18.85
C LEU A 24 24.95 -3.60 -19.60
N ALA A 25 25.38 -4.73 -19.04
CA ALA A 25 25.18 -6.05 -19.65
C ALA A 25 23.69 -6.42 -19.72
N LEU A 26 22.93 -6.14 -18.66
CA LEU A 26 21.48 -6.36 -18.66
C LEU A 26 20.81 -5.53 -19.74
N TRP A 27 21.13 -4.24 -19.83
CA TRP A 27 20.55 -3.31 -20.79
C TRP A 27 20.84 -3.74 -22.24
N LEU A 28 22.10 -4.05 -22.56
CA LEU A 28 22.49 -4.53 -23.90
C LEU A 28 21.87 -5.89 -24.24
N GLY A 29 21.84 -6.82 -23.28
CA GLY A 29 21.19 -8.12 -23.49
C GLY A 29 19.70 -7.98 -23.77
N THR A 30 19.01 -7.10 -23.05
CA THR A 30 17.60 -6.77 -23.32
C THR A 30 17.38 -6.05 -24.64
N PHE A 31 18.34 -5.27 -25.10
CA PHE A 31 18.26 -4.57 -26.37
C PHE A 31 18.32 -5.55 -27.55
N VAL A 32 19.19 -6.56 -27.48
CA VAL A 32 19.23 -7.63 -28.49
C VAL A 32 17.87 -8.33 -28.60
N LEU A 33 17.21 -8.60 -27.48
CA LEU A 33 15.85 -9.16 -27.48
C LEU A 33 14.84 -8.20 -28.14
N ALA A 34 14.90 -6.91 -27.82
CA ALA A 34 14.01 -5.90 -28.38
C ALA A 34 14.09 -5.82 -29.92
N ARG A 35 15.29 -6.01 -30.49
CA ARG A 35 15.50 -6.04 -31.95
C ARG A 35 14.77 -7.17 -32.65
N VAL A 36 14.67 -8.35 -32.01
CA VAL A 36 13.91 -9.48 -32.56
C VAL A 36 12.40 -9.17 -32.61
N LEU A 37 11.96 -8.19 -31.81
CA LEU A 37 10.56 -7.80 -31.63
C LEU A 37 10.21 -6.48 -32.33
N GLU A 38 11.07 -6.02 -33.24
CA GLU A 38 10.88 -4.82 -34.03
C GLU A 38 9.77 -5.03 -35.07
N HIS A 39 8.77 -4.16 -35.06
CA HIS A 39 7.64 -4.23 -36.00
C HIS A 39 7.48 -2.95 -36.84
N ALA A 40 8.22 -1.90 -36.50
CA ALA A 40 8.38 -0.69 -37.30
C ALA A 40 9.84 -0.21 -37.14
N PRO A 41 10.38 0.56 -38.08
CA PRO A 41 11.75 1.05 -37.98
C PRO A 41 11.97 1.75 -36.63
N HIS A 42 12.91 1.23 -35.85
CA HIS A 42 13.29 1.69 -34.52
C HIS A 42 12.19 1.57 -33.44
N ALA A 43 11.10 0.84 -33.70
CA ALA A 43 10.00 0.63 -32.76
C ALA A 43 9.73 -0.87 -32.53
N SER A 44 9.91 -1.29 -31.28
CA SER A 44 9.69 -2.66 -30.82
C SER A 44 8.32 -2.83 -30.16
N LEU A 45 7.71 -4.00 -30.35
CA LEU A 45 6.47 -4.41 -29.66
C LEU A 45 6.68 -4.36 -28.14
N TRP A 46 7.91 -4.68 -27.73
CA TRP A 46 8.34 -4.73 -26.36
C TRP A 46 9.78 -4.20 -26.31
N PHE A 47 10.02 -3.09 -25.62
CA PHE A 47 11.35 -2.50 -25.47
C PHE A 47 11.86 -2.61 -24.02
N PRO A 48 12.31 -3.80 -23.56
CA PRO A 48 12.82 -4.00 -22.21
C PRO A 48 13.96 -3.06 -21.74
N PRO A 49 14.82 -2.48 -22.61
CA PRO A 49 15.82 -1.51 -22.14
C PRO A 49 15.22 -0.28 -21.43
N ALA A 50 14.01 0.17 -21.80
CA ALA A 50 13.29 1.23 -21.07
C ALA A 50 13.03 0.83 -19.61
N ALA A 51 12.57 -0.40 -19.39
CA ALA A 51 12.30 -0.94 -18.05
C ALA A 51 13.58 -1.05 -17.22
N VAL A 52 14.71 -1.47 -17.83
CA VAL A 52 16.02 -1.50 -17.18
C VAL A 52 16.48 -0.10 -16.79
N THR A 53 16.41 0.86 -17.71
CA THR A 53 16.76 2.27 -17.47
C THR A 53 15.96 2.84 -16.30
N PHE A 54 14.63 2.74 -16.34
CA PHE A 54 13.77 3.26 -15.28
C PHE A 54 14.04 2.59 -13.93
N ALA A 55 14.17 1.25 -13.89
CA ALA A 55 14.47 0.51 -12.68
C ALA A 55 15.84 0.90 -12.08
N ALA A 56 16.86 1.04 -12.92
CA ALA A 56 18.20 1.43 -12.50
C ALA A 56 18.22 2.84 -11.90
N LEU A 57 17.56 3.82 -12.55
CA LEU A 57 17.47 5.19 -12.07
C LEU A 57 16.62 5.29 -10.79
N LEU A 58 15.57 4.48 -10.65
CA LEU A 58 14.74 4.44 -9.44
C LEU A 58 15.55 3.90 -8.24
N VAL A 59 16.23 2.77 -8.44
CA VAL A 59 16.96 2.06 -7.38
C VAL A 59 18.29 2.72 -7.05
N VAL A 60 19.09 3.08 -8.05
CA VAL A 60 20.48 3.55 -7.89
C VAL A 60 20.59 5.07 -8.01
N GLY A 61 19.62 5.74 -8.64
CA GLY A 61 19.62 7.19 -8.87
C GLY A 61 20.45 7.57 -10.09
N ALA A 62 20.85 8.84 -10.18
CA ALA A 62 21.69 9.37 -11.26
C ALA A 62 23.02 8.62 -11.42
N ARG A 63 23.47 7.89 -10.38
CA ARG A 63 24.65 7.02 -10.45
C ARG A 63 24.52 5.87 -11.46
N ALA A 64 23.32 5.50 -11.90
CA ALA A 64 23.15 4.51 -12.97
C ALA A 64 23.39 5.07 -14.39
N LEU A 65 23.41 6.41 -14.55
CA LEU A 65 23.53 7.05 -15.86
C LEU A 65 24.76 6.61 -16.65
N PRO A 66 25.98 6.46 -16.08
CA PRO A 66 27.15 6.04 -16.87
C PRO A 66 26.93 4.73 -17.63
N ALA A 67 26.44 3.68 -16.96
CA ALA A 67 26.11 2.41 -17.61
C ALA A 67 25.02 2.58 -18.68
N ILE A 68 23.96 3.35 -18.41
CA ILE A 68 22.86 3.59 -19.36
C ILE A 68 23.35 4.34 -20.60
N LEU A 69 24.18 5.37 -20.43
CA LEU A 69 24.69 6.19 -21.52
C LEU A 69 25.63 5.38 -22.42
N VAL A 70 26.51 4.57 -21.83
CA VAL A 70 27.39 3.66 -22.58
C VAL A 70 26.56 2.60 -23.31
N ALA A 71 25.57 2.02 -22.64
CA ALA A 71 24.69 1.00 -23.24
C ALA A 71 23.88 1.56 -24.41
N GLY A 72 23.25 2.73 -24.23
CA GLY A 72 22.46 3.41 -25.26
C GLY A 72 23.31 3.78 -26.47
N THR A 73 24.50 4.36 -26.24
CA THR A 73 25.42 4.72 -27.33
C THR A 73 25.84 3.48 -28.12
N ALA A 74 26.24 2.41 -27.42
CA ALA A 74 26.65 1.17 -28.07
C ALA A 74 25.50 0.52 -28.85
N ALA A 75 24.29 0.54 -28.30
CA ALA A 75 23.12 -0.05 -28.97
C ALA A 75 22.67 0.69 -30.20
N THR A 76 22.63 2.03 -30.17
CA THR A 76 22.34 2.82 -31.38
C THR A 76 23.39 2.53 -32.44
N PHE A 77 24.67 2.52 -32.06
CA PHE A 77 25.74 2.15 -32.99
C PHE A 77 25.55 0.74 -33.59
N LEU A 78 25.20 -0.25 -32.77
CA LEU A 78 24.93 -1.63 -33.20
C LEU A 78 23.64 -1.80 -34.02
N ALA A 79 22.62 -0.96 -33.81
CA ALA A 79 21.42 -0.94 -34.63
C ALA A 79 21.74 -0.49 -36.05
N GLU A 80 22.43 0.64 -36.18
CA GLU A 80 22.70 1.26 -37.47
C GLU A 80 23.66 0.45 -38.35
N LEU A 81 24.57 -0.32 -37.75
CA LEU A 81 25.40 -1.27 -38.52
C LEU A 81 24.57 -2.29 -39.32
N GLN A 82 23.32 -2.58 -38.92
CA GLN A 82 22.42 -3.50 -39.64
C GLN A 82 21.65 -2.80 -40.77
N TYR A 83 21.39 -1.49 -40.68
CA TYR A 83 20.59 -0.75 -41.66
C TYR A 83 21.34 -0.40 -42.96
N ALA A 84 22.55 -0.94 -43.15
CA ALA A 84 23.30 -0.98 -44.42
C ALA A 84 23.45 0.36 -45.18
N GLY A 85 23.39 1.49 -44.48
CA GLY A 85 23.69 2.81 -45.04
C GLY A 85 25.12 3.24 -44.76
N VAL A 86 25.78 3.91 -45.72
CA VAL A 86 27.03 4.65 -45.48
C VAL A 86 26.69 5.92 -44.69
N VAL A 87 26.29 5.76 -43.42
CA VAL A 87 26.12 6.89 -42.50
C VAL A 87 27.52 7.39 -42.15
N ARG A 88 27.76 8.69 -42.33
CA ARG A 88 29.05 9.31 -41.98
C ARG A 88 29.36 9.00 -40.51
N PRO A 89 30.57 8.50 -40.16
CA PRO A 89 30.89 8.09 -38.79
C PRO A 89 30.61 9.17 -37.73
N GLY A 90 30.80 10.45 -38.08
CA GLY A 90 30.48 11.56 -37.18
C GLY A 90 28.98 11.73 -36.91
N VAL A 91 28.13 11.50 -37.90
CA VAL A 91 26.66 11.54 -37.75
C VAL A 91 26.19 10.37 -36.88
N LEU A 92 26.72 9.18 -37.14
CA LEU A 92 26.42 7.98 -36.34
C LEU A 92 26.81 8.17 -34.87
N ALA A 93 28.02 8.68 -34.61
CA ALA A 93 28.49 8.96 -33.25
C ALA A 93 27.64 10.03 -32.55
N ALA A 94 27.35 11.16 -33.23
CA ALA A 94 26.53 12.23 -32.68
C ALA A 94 25.10 11.75 -32.35
N SER A 95 24.48 10.98 -33.27
CA SER A 95 23.13 10.43 -33.07
C SER A 95 23.07 9.45 -31.91
N SER A 96 24.08 8.57 -31.80
CA SER A 96 24.15 7.57 -30.73
C SER A 96 24.26 8.23 -29.35
N VAL A 97 25.09 9.27 -29.24
CA VAL A 97 25.23 10.05 -28.00
C VAL A 97 23.96 10.85 -27.71
N ALA A 98 23.38 11.51 -28.73
CA ALA A 98 22.15 12.29 -28.58
C ALA A 98 20.98 11.41 -28.11
N PHE A 99 20.82 10.22 -28.70
CA PHE A 99 19.83 9.23 -28.27
C PHE A 99 20.06 8.80 -26.81
N ALA A 100 21.28 8.40 -26.47
CA ALA A 100 21.60 7.93 -25.12
C ALA A 100 21.32 8.98 -24.04
N LEU A 101 21.71 10.23 -24.30
CA LEU A 101 21.43 11.37 -23.41
C LEU A 101 19.93 11.60 -23.25
N THR A 102 19.19 11.58 -24.35
CA THR A 102 17.75 11.84 -24.37
C THR A 102 16.97 10.73 -23.66
N HIS A 103 17.28 9.46 -23.95
CA HIS A 103 16.72 8.30 -23.27
C HIS A 103 17.01 8.32 -21.77
N GLY A 104 18.26 8.58 -21.38
CA GLY A 104 18.66 8.68 -19.97
C GLY A 104 17.91 9.80 -19.24
N ALA A 105 17.81 10.98 -19.85
CA ALA A 105 17.14 12.15 -19.27
C ALA A 105 15.63 11.96 -19.12
N ALA A 106 14.98 11.37 -20.13
CA ALA A 106 13.54 11.11 -20.16
C ALA A 106 13.06 10.30 -18.96
N TYR A 107 13.85 9.30 -18.54
CA TYR A 107 13.53 8.45 -17.39
C TYR A 107 14.10 8.95 -16.06
N ALA A 108 15.11 9.84 -16.07
CA ALA A 108 15.76 10.32 -14.86
C ALA A 108 14.82 11.10 -13.94
N LEU A 109 14.12 12.12 -14.46
CA LEU A 109 13.19 12.93 -13.66
C LEU A 109 12.04 12.10 -13.09
N PRO A 110 11.29 11.31 -13.90
CA PRO A 110 10.23 10.43 -13.39
C PRO A 110 10.72 9.45 -12.30
N ALA A 111 11.85 8.78 -12.52
CA ALA A 111 12.41 7.85 -11.54
C ALA A 111 12.85 8.56 -10.24
N MET A 112 13.42 9.76 -10.33
CA MET A 112 13.83 10.56 -9.17
C MET A 112 12.65 11.07 -8.36
N LEU A 113 11.56 11.51 -9.00
CA LEU A 113 10.33 11.92 -8.31
C LEU A 113 9.73 10.76 -7.53
N LEU A 114 9.62 9.59 -8.17
CA LEU A 114 9.11 8.37 -7.53
C LEU A 114 10.00 7.93 -6.35
N ARG A 115 11.32 7.97 -6.54
CA ARG A 115 12.32 7.66 -5.51
C ARG A 115 12.20 8.56 -4.29
N ARG A 116 12.10 9.88 -4.47
CA ARG A 116 11.99 10.86 -3.37
C ARG A 116 10.73 10.66 -2.54
N HIS A 117 9.61 10.35 -3.21
CA HIS A 117 8.35 10.09 -2.52
C HIS A 117 8.43 8.82 -1.66
N HIS A 118 9.03 7.75 -2.19
CA HIS A 118 9.08 6.47 -1.51
C HIS A 118 10.11 6.39 -0.38
N ALA A 119 11.19 7.16 -0.46
CA ALA A 119 12.19 7.28 0.62
C ALA A 119 11.57 7.73 1.95
N ARG A 120 10.42 8.42 1.91
CA ARG A 120 9.69 8.91 3.10
C ARG A 120 8.65 7.91 3.64
N ARG A 121 8.32 6.84 2.91
CA ARG A 121 7.29 5.85 3.30
C ARG A 121 7.76 4.42 2.96
N PRO A 122 8.47 3.75 3.87
CA PRO A 122 8.99 2.42 3.62
C PRO A 122 7.97 1.37 4.06
N ARG A 123 7.37 0.62 3.12
CA ARG A 123 7.19 -0.86 3.18
C ARG A 123 5.96 -1.39 2.44
N ASP A 124 4.91 -0.60 2.22
CA ASP A 124 3.66 -1.14 1.67
C ASP A 124 3.40 -0.82 0.20
N VAL A 125 2.69 -1.75 -0.48
CA VAL A 125 2.03 -1.49 -1.76
C VAL A 125 0.94 -0.48 -1.49
N THR A 126 1.14 0.78 -1.85
CA THR A 126 0.13 1.83 -1.69
C THR A 126 -0.45 2.20 -3.04
N LEU A 127 -1.74 2.54 -3.04
CA LEU A 127 -2.42 3.08 -4.22
C LEU A 127 -1.61 4.26 -4.81
N GLY A 128 -1.16 5.19 -3.96
CA GLY A 128 -0.35 6.32 -4.39
C GLY A 128 0.99 5.95 -5.02
N ALA A 129 1.66 4.88 -4.57
CA ALA A 129 2.91 4.43 -5.18
C ALA A 129 2.67 3.75 -6.54
N VAL A 130 1.63 2.93 -6.66
CA VAL A 130 1.22 2.29 -7.91
C VAL A 130 0.81 3.34 -8.94
N THR A 131 -0.07 4.26 -8.59
CA THR A 131 -0.52 5.34 -9.48
C THR A 131 0.66 6.15 -9.99
N LYS A 132 1.60 6.53 -9.12
CA LYS A 132 2.80 7.27 -9.53
C LYS A 132 3.72 6.45 -10.42
N PHE A 133 3.91 5.15 -10.12
CA PHE A 133 4.70 4.27 -10.99
C PHE A 133 4.13 4.21 -12.40
N VAL A 134 2.80 4.02 -12.53
CA VAL A 134 2.12 3.96 -13.84
C VAL A 134 2.21 5.30 -14.56
N LEU A 135 1.84 6.42 -13.92
CA LEU A 135 1.82 7.73 -14.56
C LEU A 135 3.23 8.25 -14.91
N LEU A 136 4.20 8.10 -14.01
CA LEU A 136 5.58 8.52 -14.25
C LEU A 136 6.27 7.60 -15.26
N GLY A 137 5.92 6.31 -15.28
CA GLY A 137 6.36 5.38 -16.33
C GLY A 137 5.83 5.77 -17.70
N ALA A 138 4.54 6.09 -17.81
CA ALA A 138 3.91 6.55 -19.04
C ALA A 138 4.54 7.87 -19.54
N ALA A 139 4.71 8.85 -18.64
CA ALA A 139 5.33 10.13 -18.96
C ALA A 139 6.80 9.99 -19.38
N GLY A 140 7.59 9.19 -18.65
CA GLY A 140 8.98 8.92 -19.00
C GLY A 140 9.11 8.24 -20.37
N SER A 141 8.23 7.28 -20.66
CA SER A 141 8.18 6.61 -21.97
C SER A 141 7.81 7.59 -23.09
N ALA A 142 6.88 8.51 -22.84
CA ALA A 142 6.46 9.50 -23.83
C ALA A 142 7.56 10.52 -24.13
N LEU A 143 8.27 10.96 -23.09
CA LEU A 143 9.45 11.83 -23.22
C LEU A 143 10.58 11.13 -23.97
N ALA A 144 10.81 9.83 -23.72
CA ALA A 144 11.82 9.05 -24.40
C ALA A 144 11.49 8.89 -25.90
N ALA A 145 10.24 8.58 -26.23
CA ALA A 145 9.77 8.47 -27.61
C ALA A 145 9.87 9.81 -28.36
N LEU A 146 9.33 10.89 -27.78
CA LEU A 146 9.40 12.23 -28.39
C LEU A 146 10.85 12.67 -28.59
N GLY A 147 11.66 12.58 -27.55
CA GLY A 147 13.05 13.01 -27.60
C GLY A 147 13.90 12.13 -28.51
N GLY A 148 13.66 10.82 -28.53
CA GLY A 148 14.34 9.87 -29.42
C GLY A 148 14.07 10.18 -30.89
N VAL A 149 12.79 10.35 -31.26
CA VAL A 149 12.40 10.74 -32.63
C VAL A 149 13.04 12.08 -33.01
N LEU A 150 12.93 13.11 -32.15
CA LEU A 150 13.53 14.41 -32.42
C LEU A 150 15.06 14.34 -32.57
N ALA A 151 15.75 13.61 -31.70
CA ALA A 151 17.21 13.47 -31.73
C ALA A 151 17.69 12.77 -33.00
N LEU A 152 17.02 11.68 -33.39
CA LEU A 152 17.40 10.88 -34.57
C LEU A 152 17.01 11.57 -35.89
N SER A 153 15.90 12.30 -35.91
CA SER A 153 15.52 13.10 -37.08
C SER A 153 16.43 14.33 -37.24
N ALA A 154 16.84 14.99 -36.15
CA ALA A 154 17.74 16.15 -36.22
C ALA A 154 19.13 15.82 -36.78
N THR A 155 19.58 14.57 -36.61
CA THR A 155 20.84 14.10 -37.17
C THR A 155 20.71 13.46 -38.55
N GLY A 156 19.48 13.36 -39.09
CA GLY A 156 19.20 12.72 -40.38
C GLY A 156 19.33 11.20 -40.34
N LEU A 157 19.27 10.58 -39.15
CA LEU A 157 19.33 9.13 -38.99
C LEU A 157 17.96 8.46 -39.26
N ILE A 158 16.87 9.20 -39.02
CA ILE A 158 15.51 8.77 -39.36
C ILE A 158 14.82 9.86 -40.17
N GLU A 159 14.42 9.52 -41.39
CA GLU A 159 13.48 10.28 -42.21
C GLU A 159 12.10 9.62 -42.09
N THR A 160 11.09 10.37 -41.65
CA THR A 160 9.72 9.85 -41.49
C THR A 160 8.68 10.87 -41.90
N ASP A 161 7.77 10.45 -42.78
CA ASP A 161 6.62 11.25 -43.21
C ASP A 161 5.51 11.29 -42.16
N ALA A 162 5.63 10.48 -41.09
CA ALA A 162 4.62 10.37 -40.05
C ALA A 162 5.24 10.22 -38.64
N PRO A 163 5.94 11.27 -38.14
CA PRO A 163 6.65 11.23 -36.85
C PRO A 163 5.73 10.89 -35.67
N GLY A 164 4.45 11.29 -35.73
CA GLY A 164 3.47 10.95 -34.69
C GLY A 164 3.18 9.46 -34.58
N ARG A 165 3.16 8.71 -35.69
CA ARG A 165 2.93 7.26 -35.67
C ARG A 165 4.13 6.52 -35.09
N LEU A 166 5.34 6.93 -35.47
CA LEU A 166 6.58 6.39 -34.92
C LEU A 166 6.68 6.65 -33.42
N MET A 167 6.41 7.90 -32.99
CA MET A 167 6.39 8.27 -31.58
C MET A 167 5.38 7.43 -30.78
N ALA A 168 4.17 7.21 -31.30
CA ALA A 168 3.16 6.41 -30.63
C ALA A 168 3.56 4.94 -30.47
N ALA A 169 4.09 4.32 -31.53
CA ALA A 169 4.57 2.94 -31.51
C ALA A 169 5.72 2.77 -30.49
N TRP A 170 6.68 3.70 -30.51
CA TRP A 170 7.81 3.72 -29.59
C TRP A 170 7.36 3.88 -28.14
N TRP A 171 6.51 4.89 -27.87
CA TRP A 171 5.98 5.15 -26.53
C TRP A 171 5.32 3.90 -25.93
N MET A 172 4.51 3.21 -26.73
CA MET A 172 3.74 2.06 -26.27
C MET A 172 4.64 0.85 -26.01
N GLY A 173 5.64 0.61 -26.86
CA GLY A 173 6.65 -0.44 -26.67
C GLY A 173 7.48 -0.25 -25.39
N ASP A 174 7.90 0.99 -25.12
CA ASP A 174 8.60 1.38 -23.90
C ASP A 174 7.71 1.19 -22.66
N PHE A 175 6.48 1.68 -22.72
CA PHE A 175 5.56 1.68 -21.59
C PHE A 175 5.11 0.27 -21.20
N VAL A 176 4.77 -0.59 -22.18
CA VAL A 176 4.44 -2.01 -21.95
C VAL A 176 5.60 -2.72 -21.26
N ALA A 177 6.82 -2.51 -21.75
CA ALA A 177 8.00 -3.13 -21.17
C ALA A 177 8.25 -2.65 -19.73
N LEU A 178 8.14 -1.34 -19.48
CA LEU A 178 8.28 -0.77 -18.15
C LEU A 178 7.25 -1.36 -17.19
N LEU A 179 5.98 -1.44 -17.59
CA LEU A 179 4.94 -2.00 -16.74
C LEU A 179 5.16 -3.48 -16.50
N THR A 180 5.45 -4.29 -17.52
CA THR A 180 5.50 -5.75 -17.39
C THR A 180 6.80 -6.27 -16.77
N LEU A 181 7.94 -5.66 -17.09
CA LEU A 181 9.27 -6.09 -16.65
C LEU A 181 9.91 -5.21 -15.57
N GLY A 182 9.46 -3.95 -15.43
CA GLY A 182 10.00 -3.01 -14.45
C GLY A 182 10.06 -3.58 -13.03
N PRO A 183 8.99 -4.17 -12.48
CA PRO A 183 9.02 -4.84 -11.18
C PRO A 183 10.12 -5.89 -11.01
N LEU A 184 10.34 -6.73 -12.03
CA LEU A 184 11.39 -7.75 -12.02
C LEU A 184 12.78 -7.12 -12.02
N PHE A 185 13.02 -6.12 -12.86
CA PHE A 185 14.30 -5.44 -12.92
C PHE A 185 14.57 -4.62 -11.65
N ILE A 186 13.57 -3.96 -11.08
CA ILE A 186 13.70 -3.29 -9.77
C ILE A 186 14.18 -4.29 -8.72
N ARG A 187 13.55 -5.47 -8.63
CA ARG A 187 13.92 -6.53 -7.70
C ARG A 187 15.33 -7.06 -7.96
N TRP A 188 15.68 -7.31 -9.22
CA TRP A 188 17.01 -7.77 -9.60
C TRP A 188 18.10 -6.74 -9.27
N ILE A 189 17.90 -5.47 -9.63
CA ILE A 189 18.85 -4.38 -9.36
C ILE A 189 18.97 -4.13 -7.85
N VAL A 190 17.89 -4.21 -7.07
CA VAL A 190 17.97 -4.10 -5.61
C VAL A 190 18.81 -5.23 -5.01
N ARG A 191 18.76 -6.45 -5.55
CA ARG A 191 19.63 -7.55 -5.09
C ARG A 191 21.07 -7.35 -5.50
N ALA A 192 21.32 -6.97 -6.74
CA ALA A 192 22.66 -6.65 -7.23
C ALA A 192 23.29 -5.50 -6.43
N ALA A 193 22.50 -4.47 -6.09
CA ALA A 193 22.90 -3.36 -5.22
C ALA A 193 22.96 -3.74 -3.72
N GLY A 194 22.21 -4.76 -3.30
CA GLY A 194 22.19 -5.29 -1.93
C GLY A 194 23.50 -5.97 -1.54
N ALA A 195 24.18 -6.62 -2.48
CA ALA A 195 25.57 -7.06 -2.33
C ALA A 195 26.54 -5.87 -2.15
N ALA A 196 26.13 -4.65 -2.52
CA ALA A 196 26.97 -3.47 -2.43
C ALA A 196 26.81 -2.66 -1.14
N ARG A 197 25.70 -2.75 -0.36
CA ARG A 197 25.36 -2.03 0.92
C ARG A 197 25.94 -0.60 1.12
N ALA A 198 26.28 0.04 0.02
CA ALA A 198 26.98 1.28 -0.14
C ALA A 198 26.32 1.92 -1.36
N HIS A 199 26.38 3.25 -1.48
CA HIS A 199 25.80 4.02 -2.59
C HIS A 199 24.31 4.39 -2.46
N GLY A 200 23.67 4.22 -1.30
CA GLY A 200 22.35 4.81 -1.04
C GLY A 200 21.25 4.30 -1.97
N ALA A 201 21.27 3.01 -2.34
CA ALA A 201 20.20 2.40 -3.13
C ALA A 201 18.85 2.49 -2.40
N SER A 202 17.81 2.92 -3.10
CA SER A 202 16.46 2.98 -2.53
C SER A 202 15.79 1.61 -2.63
N ARG A 203 15.08 1.20 -1.58
CA ARG A 203 14.18 0.05 -1.65
C ARG A 203 12.84 0.54 -2.20
N PHE A 204 12.50 0.13 -3.41
CA PHE A 204 11.16 0.30 -3.94
C PHE A 204 10.34 -0.96 -3.62
N SER A 205 9.68 -0.91 -2.46
CA SER A 205 8.98 -2.04 -1.84
C SER A 205 7.66 -2.50 -2.50
N PRO A 206 6.91 -1.69 -3.29
CA PRO A 206 5.59 -2.11 -3.80
C PRO A 206 5.57 -3.40 -4.61
N PHE A 207 6.71 -3.77 -5.20
CA PHE A 207 6.84 -4.98 -6.02
C PHE A 207 7.79 -6.02 -5.41
N GLN A 208 8.26 -5.80 -4.19
CA GLN A 208 9.14 -6.72 -3.49
C GLN A 208 8.30 -7.57 -2.54
N SER A 209 7.94 -8.77 -3.00
CA SER A 209 7.42 -9.81 -2.12
C SER A 209 8.59 -10.49 -1.40
N ASP A 210 8.39 -10.85 -0.12
CA ASP A 210 9.20 -11.91 0.46
C ASP A 210 9.00 -13.20 -0.37
N PRO A 211 10.06 -14.02 -0.55
CA PRO A 211 9.99 -15.22 -1.36
C PRO A 211 9.21 -16.32 -0.62
N GLU A 212 7.89 -16.22 -0.60
CA GLU A 212 7.02 -17.34 -0.29
C GLU A 212 7.11 -18.38 -1.43
N PRO A 213 7.31 -19.68 -1.14
CA PRO A 213 7.23 -20.73 -2.14
C PRO A 213 5.92 -20.64 -2.93
N GLY A 214 5.97 -20.88 -4.24
CA GLY A 214 4.76 -20.91 -5.05
C GLY A 214 3.85 -22.06 -4.60
N SER A 215 2.59 -21.77 -4.28
CA SER A 215 1.58 -22.79 -4.03
C SER A 215 1.32 -23.60 -5.31
N ARG A 216 0.97 -24.89 -5.17
CA ARG A 216 0.51 -25.70 -6.30
C ARG A 216 -0.71 -25.06 -7.00
N THR A 217 -1.56 -24.38 -6.23
CA THR A 217 -2.71 -23.63 -6.74
C THR A 217 -2.29 -22.46 -7.61
N ALA A 218 -1.30 -21.67 -7.20
CA ALA A 218 -0.78 -20.57 -8.02
C ALA A 218 -0.22 -21.07 -9.35
N ALA A 219 0.54 -22.17 -9.34
CA ALA A 219 1.08 -22.75 -10.57
C ALA A 219 -0.02 -23.19 -11.54
N LEU A 220 -1.07 -23.87 -11.04
CA LEU A 220 -2.21 -24.29 -11.84
C LEU A 220 -2.99 -23.10 -12.43
N LYS A 221 -3.22 -22.04 -11.63
CA LYS A 221 -3.92 -20.83 -12.09
C LYS A 221 -3.14 -20.09 -13.17
N LEU A 222 -1.82 -19.97 -13.00
CA LEU A 222 -0.94 -19.38 -14.02
C LEU A 222 -0.88 -20.23 -15.29
N ALA A 223 -0.87 -21.56 -15.17
CA ALA A 223 -0.94 -22.45 -16.32
C ALA A 223 -2.29 -22.32 -17.06
N ALA A 224 -3.40 -22.23 -16.33
CA ALA A 224 -4.72 -21.99 -16.91
C ALA A 224 -4.81 -20.64 -17.64
N MET A 225 -4.28 -19.57 -17.03
CA MET A 225 -4.18 -18.25 -17.66
C MET A 225 -3.34 -18.30 -18.94
N ALA A 226 -2.17 -18.96 -18.90
CA ALA A 226 -1.31 -19.12 -20.06
C ALA A 226 -1.97 -19.92 -21.18
N ALA A 227 -2.54 -21.09 -20.88
CA ALA A 227 -3.23 -21.93 -21.85
C ALA A 227 -4.41 -21.18 -22.51
N THR A 228 -5.20 -20.46 -21.71
CA THR A 228 -6.30 -19.64 -22.21
C THR A 228 -5.77 -18.52 -23.11
N THR A 229 -4.68 -17.86 -22.72
CA THR A 229 -4.08 -16.77 -23.51
C THR A 229 -3.64 -17.29 -24.88
N VAL A 230 -2.91 -18.42 -24.92
CA VAL A 230 -2.49 -19.07 -26.17
C VAL A 230 -3.69 -19.52 -27.01
N ALA A 231 -4.71 -20.12 -26.39
CA ALA A 231 -5.91 -20.55 -27.09
C ALA A 231 -6.67 -19.37 -27.71
N MET A 232 -6.82 -18.25 -26.99
CA MET A 232 -7.47 -17.04 -27.50
C MET A 232 -6.68 -16.41 -28.66
N LEU A 233 -5.35 -16.36 -28.56
CA LEU A 233 -4.47 -15.87 -29.61
C LEU A 233 -4.55 -16.75 -30.87
N ALA A 234 -4.50 -18.08 -30.70
CA ALA A 234 -4.64 -19.02 -31.80
C ALA A 234 -6.03 -18.94 -32.45
N ALA A 235 -7.09 -18.79 -31.66
CA ALA A 235 -8.46 -18.63 -32.16
C ALA A 235 -8.62 -17.33 -32.96
N ALA A 236 -8.11 -16.20 -32.44
CA ALA A 236 -8.14 -14.92 -33.15
C ALA A 236 -7.42 -15.01 -34.51
N HIS A 237 -6.25 -15.66 -34.54
CA HIS A 237 -5.52 -15.91 -35.77
C HIS A 237 -6.31 -16.79 -36.75
N ALA A 238 -6.88 -17.90 -36.28
CA ALA A 238 -7.62 -18.85 -37.11
C ALA A 238 -8.92 -18.26 -37.71
N LEU A 239 -9.60 -17.38 -36.97
CA LEU A 239 -10.84 -16.74 -37.42
C LEU A 239 -10.58 -15.58 -38.40
N GLY A 240 -9.38 -15.02 -38.43
CA GLY A 240 -9.05 -13.85 -39.26
C GLY A 240 -9.74 -12.54 -38.84
N GLU A 241 -10.59 -12.56 -37.81
CA GLU A 241 -11.29 -11.39 -37.29
C GLU A 241 -10.48 -10.66 -36.22
N ARG A 242 -9.72 -9.66 -36.65
CA ARG A 242 -8.80 -8.88 -35.80
C ARG A 242 -9.51 -8.10 -34.68
N SER A 243 -10.74 -7.64 -34.93
CA SER A 243 -11.56 -6.94 -33.94
C SER A 243 -11.89 -7.81 -32.72
N LEU A 244 -11.92 -9.15 -32.88
CA LEU A 244 -12.19 -10.08 -31.79
C LEU A 244 -10.98 -10.27 -30.87
N LEU A 245 -9.76 -10.02 -31.34
CA LEU A 245 -8.54 -10.27 -30.54
C LEU A 245 -8.61 -9.56 -29.18
N LEU A 246 -8.94 -8.27 -29.18
CA LEU A 246 -9.05 -7.50 -27.95
C LEU A 246 -10.16 -8.03 -27.03
N ALA A 247 -11.30 -8.42 -27.61
CA ALA A 247 -12.44 -8.98 -26.87
C ALA A 247 -12.07 -10.33 -26.22
N LEU A 248 -11.35 -11.19 -26.93
CA LEU A 248 -10.90 -12.50 -26.43
C LEU A 248 -9.85 -12.36 -25.31
N LEU A 249 -8.98 -11.35 -25.39
CA LEU A 249 -7.95 -11.10 -24.38
C LEU A 249 -8.49 -10.59 -23.03
N VAL A 250 -9.79 -10.28 -22.93
CA VAL A 250 -10.46 -10.03 -21.64
C VAL A 250 -10.46 -11.28 -20.76
N VAL A 251 -10.52 -12.49 -21.33
CA VAL A 251 -10.60 -13.74 -20.56
C VAL A 251 -9.33 -13.99 -19.72
N PRO A 252 -8.11 -13.91 -20.29
CA PRO A 252 -6.88 -13.89 -19.49
C PRO A 252 -6.84 -12.80 -18.41
N LEU A 253 -7.45 -11.63 -18.67
CA LEU A 253 -7.54 -10.54 -17.71
C LEU A 253 -8.32 -10.95 -16.45
N ILE A 254 -9.45 -11.62 -16.63
CA ILE A 254 -10.27 -12.16 -15.54
C ILE A 254 -9.50 -13.22 -14.75
N LEU A 255 -8.82 -14.15 -15.45
CA LEU A 255 -8.00 -15.18 -14.81
C LEU A 255 -6.84 -14.58 -14.01
N GLN A 256 -6.24 -13.49 -14.49
CA GLN A 256 -5.22 -12.77 -13.75
C GLN A 256 -5.80 -12.11 -12.50
N LEU A 257 -7.00 -11.51 -12.56
CA LEU A 257 -7.66 -10.99 -11.36
C LEU A 257 -7.96 -12.11 -10.36
N TRP A 258 -8.31 -13.31 -10.82
CA TRP A 258 -8.45 -14.47 -9.93
C TRP A 258 -7.13 -14.79 -9.22
N VAL A 259 -5.99 -14.79 -9.92
CA VAL A 259 -4.66 -14.94 -9.29
C VAL A 259 -4.41 -13.83 -8.26
N VAL A 260 -4.68 -12.57 -8.61
CA VAL A 260 -4.43 -11.41 -7.74
C VAL A 260 -5.19 -11.48 -6.41
N HIS A 261 -6.44 -11.92 -6.43
CA HIS A 261 -7.30 -11.94 -5.24
C HIS A 261 -7.20 -13.21 -4.40
N SER A 262 -6.55 -14.26 -4.92
CA SER A 262 -6.50 -15.56 -4.25
C SER A 262 -5.10 -16.10 -3.98
N GLU A 263 -4.06 -15.53 -4.60
CA GLU A 263 -2.68 -15.97 -4.45
C GLU A 263 -1.78 -14.83 -3.97
N ASN A 264 -0.52 -15.16 -3.67
CA ASN A 264 0.43 -14.18 -3.18
C ASN A 264 0.89 -13.18 -4.28
N ARG A 265 1.47 -12.05 -3.84
CA ARG A 265 1.97 -10.98 -4.72
C ARG A 265 2.98 -11.50 -5.76
N ALA A 266 3.78 -12.51 -5.41
CA ALA A 266 4.77 -13.08 -6.32
C ALA A 266 4.10 -13.79 -7.50
N ALA A 267 3.02 -14.54 -7.26
CA ALA A 267 2.23 -15.18 -8.30
C ALA A 267 1.58 -14.14 -9.23
N ALA A 268 0.99 -13.08 -8.67
CA ALA A 268 0.42 -11.99 -9.45
C ALA A 268 1.45 -11.34 -10.39
N LEU A 269 2.65 -11.02 -9.88
CA LEU A 269 3.73 -10.44 -10.70
C LEU A 269 4.25 -11.41 -11.78
N LYS A 270 4.35 -12.71 -11.46
CA LYS A 270 4.69 -13.74 -12.47
C LYS A 270 3.63 -13.80 -13.57
N GLY A 271 2.35 -13.66 -13.23
CA GLY A 271 1.25 -13.61 -14.19
C GLY A 271 1.39 -12.47 -15.19
N VAL A 272 1.73 -11.26 -14.72
CA VAL A 272 1.97 -10.11 -15.62
C VAL A 272 3.11 -10.39 -16.60
N VAL A 273 4.22 -10.92 -16.11
CA VAL A 273 5.40 -11.23 -16.95
C VAL A 273 5.08 -12.35 -17.94
N LEU A 274 4.41 -13.40 -17.48
CA LEU A 274 4.00 -14.55 -18.29
C LEU A 274 3.07 -14.11 -19.42
N PHE A 275 2.04 -13.32 -19.12
CA PHE A 275 1.15 -12.80 -20.14
C PHE A 275 1.89 -11.89 -21.13
N GLY A 276 2.75 -10.97 -20.65
CA GLY A 276 3.57 -10.12 -21.51
C GLY A 276 4.42 -10.96 -22.48
N LEU A 277 5.11 -11.97 -21.98
CA LEU A 277 5.89 -12.92 -22.80
C LEU A 277 5.03 -13.66 -23.82
N LEU A 278 3.83 -14.10 -23.45
CA LEU A 278 2.91 -14.79 -24.36
C LEU A 278 2.41 -13.86 -25.46
N THR A 279 2.02 -12.63 -25.14
CA THR A 279 1.59 -11.64 -26.14
C THR A 279 2.70 -11.28 -27.12
N VAL A 280 3.95 -11.22 -26.62
CA VAL A 280 5.13 -10.95 -27.44
C VAL A 280 5.48 -12.15 -28.33
N GLY A 281 5.51 -13.36 -27.75
CA GLY A 281 5.77 -14.59 -28.50
C GLY A 281 4.71 -14.87 -29.56
N ALA A 282 3.46 -14.48 -29.31
CA ALA A 282 2.38 -14.57 -30.29
C ALA A 282 2.60 -13.67 -31.51
N GLY A 283 3.12 -12.45 -31.29
CA GLY A 283 3.55 -11.56 -32.38
C GLY A 283 4.56 -12.24 -33.32
N ALA A 284 5.48 -13.03 -32.77
CA ALA A 284 6.50 -13.75 -33.54
C ALA A 284 5.98 -15.05 -34.19
N LEU A 285 5.05 -15.77 -33.54
CA LEU A 285 4.60 -17.10 -33.99
C LEU A 285 3.39 -17.08 -34.93
N PHE A 286 2.51 -16.09 -34.80
CA PHE A 286 1.20 -16.06 -35.50
C PHE A 286 1.05 -14.88 -36.48
N ASP A 287 2.14 -14.19 -36.82
CA ASP A 287 2.11 -12.92 -37.58
C ASP A 287 1.16 -11.87 -36.96
N ALA A 288 0.95 -11.99 -35.64
CA ALA A 288 0.13 -11.05 -34.86
C ALA A 288 0.82 -9.68 -34.69
N ALA A 289 1.98 -9.49 -35.33
CA ALA A 289 2.65 -8.21 -35.50
C ALA A 289 1.76 -7.17 -36.22
N THR A 290 0.71 -7.60 -36.92
CA THR A 290 -0.29 -6.68 -37.49
C THR A 290 -1.28 -6.10 -36.48
N ASP A 291 -1.41 -6.71 -35.29
CA ASP A 291 -2.29 -6.27 -34.19
C ASP A 291 -1.51 -5.88 -32.92
N VAL A 292 -0.26 -5.44 -33.08
CA VAL A 292 0.66 -4.95 -32.02
C VAL A 292 -0.05 -4.06 -31.00
N VAL A 293 -0.87 -3.12 -31.48
CA VAL A 293 -1.55 -2.14 -30.62
C VAL A 293 -2.53 -2.83 -29.66
N ALA A 294 -3.28 -3.82 -30.13
CA ALA A 294 -4.22 -4.57 -29.31
C ALA A 294 -3.48 -5.41 -28.24
N LEU A 295 -2.38 -6.06 -28.63
CA LEU A 295 -1.54 -6.85 -27.71
C LEU A 295 -0.90 -5.97 -26.63
N GLN A 296 -0.34 -4.83 -27.01
CA GLN A 296 0.26 -3.86 -26.10
C GLN A 296 -0.80 -3.27 -25.15
N PHE A 297 -1.97 -2.91 -25.67
CA PHE A 297 -3.08 -2.42 -24.87
C PHE A 297 -3.53 -3.48 -23.84
N ALA A 298 -3.67 -4.73 -24.24
CA ALA A 298 -4.03 -5.82 -23.34
C ALA A 298 -2.96 -6.03 -22.25
N ALA A 299 -1.67 -5.98 -22.61
CA ALA A 299 -0.57 -6.12 -21.66
C ALA A 299 -0.50 -4.95 -20.66
N ILE A 300 -0.70 -3.70 -21.12
CA ILE A 300 -0.82 -2.51 -20.26
C ILE A 300 -2.01 -2.69 -19.32
N GLY A 301 -3.19 -3.01 -19.87
CA GLY A 301 -4.42 -3.20 -19.12
C GLY A 301 -4.29 -4.27 -18.04
N LEU A 302 -3.65 -5.40 -18.36
CA LEU A 302 -3.39 -6.48 -17.41
C LEU A 302 -2.46 -6.04 -16.28
N ALA A 303 -1.34 -5.41 -16.63
CA ALA A 303 -0.35 -4.97 -15.66
C ALA A 303 -0.95 -3.93 -14.70
N VAL A 304 -1.65 -2.92 -15.25
CA VAL A 304 -2.34 -1.88 -14.48
C VAL A 304 -3.39 -2.50 -13.55
N ASN A 305 -4.29 -3.33 -14.09
CA ASN A 305 -5.31 -4.00 -13.27
C ASN A 305 -4.69 -4.87 -12.17
N THR A 306 -3.58 -5.56 -12.46
CA THR A 306 -2.85 -6.32 -11.46
C THR A 306 -2.33 -5.42 -10.35
N TYR A 307 -1.70 -4.29 -10.69
CA TYR A 307 -1.12 -3.39 -9.69
C TYR A 307 -2.17 -2.70 -8.83
N PHE A 308 -3.29 -2.27 -9.42
CA PHE A 308 -4.40 -1.71 -8.67
C PHE A 308 -5.12 -2.78 -7.83
N GLY A 309 -5.30 -3.98 -8.36
CA GLY A 309 -5.88 -5.12 -7.63
C GLY A 309 -5.04 -5.54 -6.41
N LEU A 310 -3.72 -5.33 -6.44
CA LEU A 310 -2.85 -5.52 -5.27
C LEU A 310 -2.90 -4.34 -4.28
N ALA A 311 -3.13 -3.12 -4.75
CA ALA A 311 -3.04 -1.90 -3.94
C ALA A 311 -4.34 -1.51 -3.25
N VAL A 312 -5.49 -1.71 -3.90
CA VAL A 312 -6.80 -1.29 -3.39
C VAL A 312 -7.22 -2.07 -2.14
N PRO A 313 -7.16 -3.42 -2.08
CA PRO A 313 -7.49 -4.14 -0.86
C PRO A 313 -6.58 -3.77 0.31
N ALA A 314 -5.29 -3.53 0.05
CA ALA A 314 -4.34 -3.08 1.05
C ALA A 314 -4.71 -1.70 1.63
N LEU A 315 -5.21 -0.79 0.79
CA LEU A 315 -5.72 0.51 1.23
C LEU A 315 -6.96 0.36 2.11
N TYR A 316 -7.93 -0.46 1.70
CA TYR A 316 -9.13 -0.71 2.51
C TYR A 316 -8.79 -1.30 3.88
N ALA A 317 -7.94 -2.34 3.92
CA ALA A 317 -7.49 -2.94 5.18
C ALA A 317 -6.73 -1.93 6.06
N SER A 318 -5.92 -1.04 5.47
CA SER A 318 -5.26 0.02 6.22
C SER A 318 -6.25 1.04 6.77
N ASN A 319 -7.26 1.43 5.99
CA ASN A 319 -8.28 2.37 6.41
C ASN A 319 -9.16 1.79 7.52
N GLU A 320 -9.52 0.50 7.45
CA GLU A 320 -10.23 -0.19 8.53
C GLU A 320 -9.42 -0.21 9.81
N ARG A 321 -8.13 -0.54 9.75
CA ARG A 321 -7.25 -0.48 10.93
C ARG A 321 -7.15 0.92 11.53
N LEU A 322 -7.06 1.96 10.70
CA LEU A 322 -7.05 3.35 11.15
C LEU A 322 -8.39 3.73 11.78
N ARG A 323 -9.50 3.32 11.17
CA ARG A 323 -10.85 3.52 11.73
C ARG A 323 -10.98 2.82 13.07
N ASP A 324 -10.56 1.57 13.20
CA ASP A 324 -10.59 0.84 14.48
C ASP A 324 -9.75 1.56 15.55
N GLN A 325 -8.57 2.07 15.19
CA GLN A 325 -7.70 2.81 16.13
C GLN A 325 -8.28 4.15 16.56
N VAL A 326 -9.05 4.82 15.70
CA VAL A 326 -9.71 6.08 16.04
C VAL A 326 -10.99 5.85 16.82
N THR A 327 -11.74 4.80 16.50
CA THR A 327 -13.09 4.56 17.05
C THR A 327 -13.09 3.73 18.33
N ARG A 328 -12.09 2.87 18.56
CA ARG A 328 -12.02 1.98 19.74
C ARG A 328 -10.78 2.22 20.58
N ASP A 329 -10.96 2.27 21.90
CA ASP A 329 -9.87 2.31 22.85
C ASP A 329 -9.03 1.03 22.76
N ARG A 330 -7.69 1.18 22.80
CA ARG A 330 -6.78 0.05 22.56
C ARG A 330 -6.81 -0.98 23.68
N LEU A 331 -7.02 -0.54 24.92
CA LEU A 331 -7.05 -1.42 26.09
C LEU A 331 -8.42 -2.07 26.26
N THR A 332 -9.47 -1.24 26.26
CA THR A 332 -10.81 -1.64 26.70
C THR A 332 -11.77 -1.99 25.56
N ARG A 333 -11.40 -1.69 24.31
CA ARG A 333 -12.17 -1.97 23.06
C ARG A 333 -13.54 -1.29 22.97
N VAL A 334 -13.98 -0.56 24.00
CA VAL A 334 -15.10 0.39 23.95
C VAL A 334 -14.72 1.63 23.12
N MET A 335 -15.65 2.57 22.91
CA MET A 335 -15.38 3.74 22.08
C MET A 335 -14.24 4.60 22.66
N THR A 336 -13.42 5.19 21.80
CA THR A 336 -12.53 6.28 22.25
C THR A 336 -13.37 7.49 22.64
N ARG A 337 -12.82 8.36 23.51
CA ARG A 337 -13.44 9.64 23.88
C ARG A 337 -13.97 10.42 22.67
N ALA A 338 -13.11 10.66 21.67
CA ALA A 338 -13.47 11.47 20.51
C ALA A 338 -14.64 10.85 19.72
N TYR A 339 -14.64 9.51 19.58
CA TYR A 339 -15.72 8.84 18.86
C TYR A 339 -17.01 8.75 19.67
N PHE A 340 -16.92 8.57 20.98
CA PHE A 340 -18.05 8.60 21.90
C PHE A 340 -18.74 9.97 21.87
N GLU A 341 -18.00 11.06 22.02
CA GLU A 341 -18.54 12.43 22.03
C GLU A 341 -19.22 12.79 20.69
N ASP A 342 -18.61 12.45 19.56
CA ASP A 342 -19.18 12.67 18.22
C ASP A 342 -20.50 11.90 18.04
N ARG A 343 -20.51 10.60 18.37
CA ARG A 343 -21.71 9.76 18.25
C ARG A 343 -22.81 10.18 19.23
N ALA A 344 -22.47 10.49 20.48
CA ALA A 344 -23.42 10.99 21.48
C ALA A 344 -24.04 12.31 21.02
N THR A 345 -23.27 13.20 20.37
CA THR A 345 -23.77 14.46 19.84
C THR A 345 -24.79 14.21 18.72
N GLN A 346 -24.49 13.30 17.80
CA GLN A 346 -25.42 12.92 16.74
C GLN A 346 -26.72 12.32 17.29
N GLU A 347 -26.63 11.44 18.29
CA GLU A 347 -27.83 10.85 18.92
C GLU A 347 -28.62 11.88 19.75
N LEU A 348 -27.95 12.86 20.38
CA LEU A 348 -28.63 13.96 21.08
C LEU A 348 -29.45 14.83 20.11
N GLU A 349 -28.89 15.23 18.97
CA GLU A 349 -29.63 16.01 17.96
C GLU A 349 -30.83 15.24 17.40
N ARG A 350 -30.64 13.92 17.21
CA ARG A 350 -31.72 13.03 16.79
C ARG A 350 -32.84 12.98 17.83
N ALA A 351 -32.48 12.75 19.10
CA ALA A 351 -33.45 12.71 20.20
C ALA A 351 -34.20 14.04 20.37
N ARG A 352 -33.54 15.18 20.15
CA ARG A 352 -34.20 16.50 20.12
C ARG A 352 -35.25 16.59 19.02
N THR A 353 -34.91 16.16 17.82
CA THR A 353 -35.83 16.18 16.66
C THR A 353 -37.05 15.29 16.92
N GLU A 354 -36.85 14.15 17.56
CA GLU A 354 -37.90 13.16 17.85
C GLU A 354 -38.64 13.40 19.18
N GLY A 355 -38.23 14.39 19.98
CA GLY A 355 -38.79 14.68 21.30
C GLY A 355 -38.60 13.57 22.33
N ARG A 356 -37.52 12.78 22.20
CA ARG A 356 -37.26 11.61 23.04
C ARG A 356 -36.26 11.93 24.18
N PRO A 357 -36.42 11.32 25.37
CA PRO A 357 -35.50 11.54 26.48
C PRO A 357 -34.15 10.86 26.23
N VAL A 358 -33.08 11.44 26.78
CA VAL A 358 -31.74 10.85 26.78
C VAL A 358 -31.18 10.85 28.20
N ALA A 359 -30.24 9.94 28.46
CA ALA A 359 -29.48 9.93 29.69
C ALA A 359 -27.99 9.67 29.43
N VAL A 360 -27.15 10.17 30.32
CA VAL A 360 -25.71 9.91 30.35
C VAL A 360 -25.37 9.31 31.71
N VAL A 361 -24.59 8.23 31.70
CA VAL A 361 -24.01 7.61 32.90
C VAL A 361 -22.51 7.77 32.81
N LEU A 362 -21.91 8.49 33.74
CA LEU A 362 -20.46 8.57 33.91
C LEU A 362 -20.06 7.64 35.05
N PHE A 363 -18.97 6.90 34.89
CA PHE A 363 -18.49 6.00 35.93
C PHE A 363 -16.98 5.85 35.94
N ASP A 364 -16.45 5.54 37.11
CA ASP A 364 -15.02 5.44 37.37
C ASP A 364 -14.71 4.24 38.27
N LEU A 365 -13.65 3.50 37.94
CA LEU A 365 -13.19 2.35 38.72
C LEU A 365 -12.65 2.79 40.09
N ASP A 366 -13.24 2.29 41.17
CA ASP A 366 -12.78 2.63 42.50
C ASP A 366 -11.42 1.98 42.80
N GLY A 367 -10.44 2.78 43.22
CA GLY A 367 -9.18 2.27 43.76
C GLY A 367 -8.15 1.78 42.73
N LEU A 368 -8.26 2.16 41.44
CA LEU A 368 -7.29 1.76 40.41
C LEU A 368 -5.83 2.04 40.81
N LYS A 369 -5.56 3.19 41.44
CA LYS A 369 -4.21 3.52 41.91
C LYS A 369 -3.68 2.49 42.91
N ALA A 370 -4.47 2.09 43.89
CA ALA A 370 -4.07 1.08 44.88
C ALA A 370 -3.83 -0.28 44.23
N ILE A 371 -4.65 -0.66 43.24
CA ILE A 371 -4.44 -1.88 42.44
C ILE A 371 -3.11 -1.81 41.69
N ASN A 372 -2.82 -0.69 41.02
CA ASN A 372 -1.57 -0.48 40.30
C ASN A 372 -0.35 -0.51 41.22
N ASP A 373 -0.43 0.14 42.38
CA ASP A 373 0.66 0.23 43.34
C ASP A 373 0.96 -1.15 43.99
N THR A 374 -0.06 -2.00 44.16
CA THR A 374 0.06 -3.32 44.80
C THR A 374 0.41 -4.43 43.81
N HIS A 375 -0.23 -4.45 42.64
CA HIS A 375 -0.18 -5.56 41.67
C HIS A 375 0.49 -5.20 40.34
N GLY A 376 0.86 -3.94 40.15
CA GLY A 376 1.49 -3.43 38.94
C GLY A 376 0.50 -3.04 37.84
N HIS A 377 0.95 -2.17 36.94
CA HIS A 377 0.12 -1.61 35.86
C HIS A 377 -0.48 -2.66 34.91
N ALA A 378 0.20 -3.78 34.67
CA ALA A 378 -0.35 -4.84 33.83
C ALA A 378 -1.64 -5.46 34.39
N VAL A 379 -1.74 -5.57 35.72
CA VAL A 379 -2.94 -6.07 36.40
C VAL A 379 -4.04 -5.01 36.37
N GLY A 380 -3.70 -3.74 36.64
CA GLY A 380 -4.68 -2.64 36.52
C GLY A 380 -5.25 -2.50 35.10
N ASP A 381 -4.42 -2.68 34.07
CA ASP A 381 -4.85 -2.69 32.67
C ASP A 381 -5.84 -3.84 32.39
N ALA A 382 -5.56 -5.04 32.90
CA ALA A 382 -6.47 -6.18 32.79
C ALA A 382 -7.81 -5.93 33.50
N VAL A 383 -7.77 -5.33 34.70
CA VAL A 383 -8.97 -4.95 35.47
C VAL A 383 -9.83 -3.95 34.69
N LEU A 384 -9.21 -2.93 34.08
CA LEU A 384 -9.91 -1.94 33.26
C LEU A 384 -10.55 -2.56 32.01
N ALA A 385 -9.84 -3.47 31.34
CA ALA A 385 -10.36 -4.17 30.17
C ALA A 385 -11.59 -5.02 30.51
N GLU A 386 -11.54 -5.76 31.62
CA GLU A 386 -12.66 -6.61 32.06
C GLU A 386 -13.84 -5.78 32.58
N LEU A 387 -13.58 -4.70 33.33
CA LEU A 387 -14.62 -3.77 33.78
C LEU A 387 -15.39 -3.21 32.58
N ALA A 388 -14.67 -2.75 31.56
CA ALA A 388 -15.28 -2.24 30.34
C ALA A 388 -16.10 -3.30 29.60
N ALA A 389 -15.60 -4.55 29.53
CA ALA A 389 -16.31 -5.66 28.90
C ALA A 389 -17.63 -5.99 29.61
N ARG A 390 -17.63 -6.03 30.95
CA ARG A 390 -18.85 -6.27 31.75
C ARG A 390 -19.86 -5.13 31.64
N CYS A 391 -19.39 -3.89 31.67
CA CYS A 391 -20.26 -2.73 31.46
C CYS A 391 -20.84 -2.71 30.04
N ALA A 392 -20.05 -3.08 29.02
CA ALA A 392 -20.53 -3.20 27.63
C ALA A 392 -21.61 -4.27 27.47
N ALA A 393 -21.52 -5.39 28.19
CA ALA A 393 -22.55 -6.43 28.20
C ALA A 393 -23.82 -6.02 28.98
N SER A 394 -23.75 -4.95 29.77
CA SER A 394 -24.86 -4.47 30.62
C SER A 394 -25.75 -3.42 29.93
N VAL A 395 -25.32 -2.90 28.78
CA VAL A 395 -26.06 -1.93 27.96
C VAL A 395 -26.74 -2.61 26.77
N ARG A 396 -27.82 -2.03 26.24
CA ARG A 396 -28.57 -2.61 25.11
C ARG A 396 -27.93 -2.22 23.76
N PRO A 397 -28.23 -2.93 22.67
CA PRO A 397 -27.90 -2.45 21.33
C PRO A 397 -28.48 -1.06 21.09
N GLY A 398 -27.64 -0.12 20.64
CA GLY A 398 -28.00 1.28 20.44
C GLY A 398 -27.48 2.23 21.51
N ASP A 399 -27.19 1.75 22.72
CA ASP A 399 -26.48 2.51 23.74
C ASP A 399 -25.01 2.68 23.33
N LEU A 400 -24.42 3.82 23.64
CA LEU A 400 -23.01 4.11 23.39
C LEU A 400 -22.21 3.92 24.67
N LEU A 401 -21.03 3.33 24.58
CA LEU A 401 -20.10 3.20 25.71
C LEU A 401 -18.69 3.59 25.26
N GLY A 402 -18.06 4.52 25.97
CA GLY A 402 -16.71 5.00 25.66
C GLY A 402 -15.85 5.23 26.91
N ARG A 403 -14.53 5.23 26.71
CA ARG A 403 -13.54 5.58 27.74
C ARG A 403 -13.07 7.01 27.53
N LEU A 404 -13.26 7.86 28.54
CA LEU A 404 -12.97 9.29 28.45
C LEU A 404 -11.53 9.62 28.84
N SER A 405 -11.06 9.00 29.91
CA SER A 405 -9.70 9.16 30.45
C SER A 405 -9.36 7.94 31.32
N GLY A 406 -8.09 7.77 31.73
CA GLY A 406 -7.63 6.76 32.70
C GLY A 406 -8.60 5.64 33.08
N ASP A 407 -9.28 5.81 34.22
CA ASP A 407 -10.30 4.95 34.83
C ASP A 407 -11.75 5.36 34.54
N GLU A 408 -11.95 6.41 33.75
CA GLU A 408 -13.22 7.08 33.54
C GLU A 408 -13.90 6.65 32.24
N PHE A 409 -15.17 6.26 32.35
CA PHE A 409 -16.01 5.77 31.27
C PHE A 409 -17.35 6.49 31.25
N ALA A 410 -17.96 6.58 30.07
CA ALA A 410 -19.29 7.13 29.90
C ALA A 410 -20.15 6.23 29.02
N ALA A 411 -21.41 6.10 29.41
CA ALA A 411 -22.47 5.54 28.59
C ALA A 411 -23.48 6.62 28.20
N PHE A 412 -23.82 6.71 26.91
CA PHE A 412 -24.91 7.55 26.42
C PHE A 412 -26.08 6.64 26.06
N LEU A 413 -27.25 6.94 26.60
CA LEU A 413 -28.45 6.12 26.54
C LEU A 413 -29.53 6.90 25.77
N PRO A 414 -29.70 6.67 24.45
CA PRO A 414 -30.84 7.18 23.72
C PRO A 414 -32.12 6.57 24.26
N ASP A 415 -33.24 7.29 24.17
CA ASP A 415 -34.57 6.82 24.60
C ASP A 415 -34.57 6.30 26.04
N ALA A 416 -33.96 7.07 26.94
CA ALA A 416 -33.78 6.73 28.35
C ALA A 416 -34.06 7.93 29.25
N ASP A 417 -34.91 7.72 30.25
CA ASP A 417 -35.12 8.66 31.35
C ASP A 417 -34.25 8.28 32.56
N ALA A 418 -34.46 8.96 33.69
CA ALA A 418 -33.75 8.72 34.94
C ALA A 418 -33.89 7.28 35.44
N ALA A 419 -35.09 6.68 35.34
CA ALA A 419 -35.35 5.33 35.82
C ALA A 419 -34.65 4.27 34.97
N VAL A 420 -34.62 4.47 33.64
CA VAL A 420 -33.86 3.60 32.73
C VAL A 420 -32.36 3.69 33.00
N ALA A 421 -31.83 4.89 33.22
CA ALA A 421 -30.43 5.09 33.57
C ALA A 421 -30.05 4.42 34.90
N ASP A 422 -30.90 4.53 35.93
CA ASP A 422 -30.71 3.86 37.22
C ASP A 422 -30.71 2.33 37.06
N ALA A 423 -31.60 1.78 36.23
CA ALA A 423 -31.63 0.35 35.94
C ALA A 423 -30.37 -0.13 35.21
N VAL A 424 -29.80 0.68 34.31
CA VAL A 424 -28.52 0.38 33.64
C VAL A 424 -27.37 0.36 34.65
N ILE A 425 -27.31 1.36 35.55
CA ILE A 425 -26.31 1.44 36.62
C ILE A 425 -26.36 0.21 37.50
N GLU A 426 -27.55 -0.21 37.94
CA GLU A 426 -27.67 -1.40 38.81
C GLU A 426 -27.29 -2.69 38.10
N ARG A 427 -27.56 -2.82 36.78
CA ARG A 427 -27.04 -3.96 36.00
C ARG A 427 -25.51 -3.96 35.94
N MET A 428 -24.89 -2.80 35.67
CA MET A 428 -23.43 -2.68 35.64
C MET A 428 -22.83 -3.06 37.01
N ARG A 429 -23.40 -2.54 38.10
CA ARG A 429 -22.98 -2.88 39.47
C ARG A 429 -23.12 -4.37 39.77
N ALA A 430 -24.24 -4.98 39.39
CA ALA A 430 -24.46 -6.41 39.56
C ALA A 430 -23.43 -7.24 38.77
N ALA A 431 -23.12 -6.85 37.52
CA ALA A 431 -22.12 -7.52 36.70
C ALA A 431 -20.70 -7.43 37.28
N LEU A 432 -20.33 -6.27 37.84
CA LEU A 432 -19.03 -6.10 38.51
C LEU A 432 -18.93 -6.93 39.80
N ARG A 433 -20.04 -7.08 40.55
CA ARG A 433 -20.07 -7.87 41.81
C ARG A 433 -20.21 -9.39 41.61
N ALA A 434 -20.75 -9.83 40.48
CA ALA A 434 -21.13 -11.23 40.26
C ALA A 434 -19.96 -12.21 40.40
N THR A 435 -18.78 -11.82 39.90
CA THR A 435 -17.56 -12.63 39.96
C THR A 435 -16.35 -11.72 40.16
N PRO A 436 -15.25 -12.22 40.77
CA PRO A 436 -13.98 -11.51 40.77
C PRO A 436 -13.59 -11.10 39.33
N ILE A 437 -13.02 -9.91 39.17
CA ILE A 437 -12.46 -9.46 37.89
C ILE A 437 -11.10 -10.10 37.63
N ASP A 438 -10.31 -10.27 38.67
CA ASP A 438 -9.01 -10.93 38.63
C ASP A 438 -8.82 -11.75 39.93
N ALA A 439 -8.08 -12.85 39.85
CA ALA A 439 -7.89 -13.75 40.99
C ALA A 439 -7.12 -13.11 42.16
N ALA A 440 -6.20 -12.17 41.86
CA ALA A 440 -5.40 -11.47 42.86
C ALA A 440 -6.10 -10.21 43.40
N VAL A 441 -6.95 -9.57 42.59
CA VAL A 441 -7.65 -8.33 42.96
C VAL A 441 -9.01 -8.58 43.61
N GLY A 442 -9.69 -9.66 43.20
CA GLY A 442 -11.03 -9.98 43.70
C GLY A 442 -12.13 -9.22 42.97
N VAL A 443 -13.20 -8.89 43.70
CA VAL A 443 -14.33 -8.10 43.21
C VAL A 443 -13.98 -6.62 43.29
N VAL A 444 -14.30 -5.87 42.23
CA VAL A 444 -14.11 -4.41 42.19
C VAL A 444 -15.44 -3.68 42.24
N SER A 445 -15.40 -2.40 42.62
CA SER A 445 -16.54 -1.48 42.54
C SER A 445 -16.21 -0.32 41.60
N ALA A 446 -17.26 0.35 41.14
CA ALA A 446 -17.16 1.60 40.42
C ALA A 446 -18.17 2.58 41.00
N SER A 447 -17.81 3.86 40.98
CA SER A 447 -18.72 4.95 41.31
C SER A 447 -19.43 5.42 40.05
N PHE A 448 -20.72 5.70 40.14
CA PHE A 448 -21.59 6.04 39.02
C PHE A 448 -22.32 7.38 39.28
N GLY A 449 -22.36 8.24 38.27
CA GLY A 449 -23.19 9.42 38.24
C GLY A 449 -24.01 9.46 36.97
N ARG A 450 -25.23 9.99 37.04
CA ARG A 450 -26.07 10.14 35.85
C ARG A 450 -26.63 11.54 35.71
N SER A 451 -26.85 11.92 34.46
CA SER A 451 -27.75 12.99 34.07
C SER A 451 -28.84 12.41 33.16
N ALA A 452 -30.07 12.90 33.28
CA ALA A 452 -31.18 12.40 32.49
C ALA A 452 -32.14 13.54 32.17
N GLY A 453 -32.71 13.50 30.97
CA GLY A 453 -33.59 14.53 30.43
C GLY A 453 -33.05 15.12 29.13
N LEU A 454 -33.95 15.69 28.34
CA LEU A 454 -33.61 16.35 27.09
C LEU A 454 -33.31 17.83 27.38
N PRO A 455 -32.04 18.28 27.31
CA PRO A 455 -31.73 19.68 27.54
C PRO A 455 -32.18 20.51 26.33
N ALA A 456 -32.92 21.59 26.58
CA ALA A 456 -33.46 22.47 25.53
C ALA A 456 -32.35 23.02 24.61
N ASP A 457 -31.25 23.52 25.20
CA ASP A 457 -30.07 24.05 24.49
C ASP A 457 -28.74 23.41 24.94
N GLY A 458 -28.80 22.40 25.82
CA GLY A 458 -27.59 21.84 26.46
C GLY A 458 -26.90 20.78 25.61
N THR A 459 -25.58 20.75 25.64
CA THR A 459 -24.73 19.88 24.81
C THR A 459 -24.38 18.57 25.52
N VAL A 460 -23.77 17.60 24.81
CA VAL A 460 -23.22 16.38 25.43
C VAL A 460 -22.23 16.70 26.56
N PRO A 461 -21.30 17.68 26.41
CA PRO A 461 -20.49 18.16 27.54
C PRO A 461 -21.28 18.60 28.78
N ASP A 462 -22.43 19.24 28.62
CA ASP A 462 -23.27 19.66 29.75
C ASP A 462 -23.87 18.46 30.48
N LEU A 463 -24.33 17.46 29.73
CA LEU A 463 -24.84 16.20 30.27
C LEU A 463 -23.73 15.42 30.99
N LEU A 464 -22.52 15.37 30.43
CA LEU A 464 -21.36 14.74 31.06
C LEU A 464 -20.97 15.45 32.35
N ARG A 465 -20.94 16.79 32.36
CA ARG A 465 -20.65 17.58 33.57
C ARG A 465 -21.67 17.33 34.69
N ALA A 466 -22.96 17.29 34.36
CA ALA A 466 -23.99 16.98 35.35
C ALA A 466 -23.88 15.54 35.89
N ALA A 467 -23.49 14.58 35.05
CA ALA A 467 -23.21 13.22 35.48
C ALA A 467 -21.96 13.13 36.37
N ASP A 468 -20.91 13.90 36.08
CA ASP A 468 -19.70 14.01 36.90
C ASP A 468 -19.99 14.56 38.30
N GLU A 469 -20.78 15.64 38.40
CA GLU A 469 -21.21 16.20 39.69
C GLU A 469 -21.94 15.15 40.55
N ALA A 470 -22.79 14.33 39.92
CA ALA A 470 -23.49 13.23 40.59
C ALA A 470 -22.53 12.10 41.03
N MET A 471 -21.59 11.70 40.17
CA MET A 471 -20.58 10.68 40.47
C MET A 471 -19.66 11.13 41.62
N TYR A 472 -19.25 12.39 41.60
CA TYR A 472 -18.42 12.97 42.65
C TYR A 472 -19.14 13.03 44.00
N ALA A 473 -20.45 13.32 44.00
CA ALA A 473 -21.26 13.26 45.21
C ALA A 473 -21.35 11.83 45.78
N GLU A 474 -21.47 10.82 44.92
CA GLU A 474 -21.42 9.41 45.34
C GLU A 474 -20.05 9.05 45.95
N LYS A 475 -18.94 9.35 45.26
CA LYS A 475 -17.58 9.10 45.77
C LYS A 475 -17.35 9.72 47.14
N ARG A 476 -17.83 10.96 47.35
CA ARG A 476 -17.73 11.64 48.64
C ARG A 476 -18.50 10.92 49.74
N ARG A 477 -19.73 10.46 49.47
CA ARG A 477 -20.54 9.71 50.44
C ARG A 477 -19.87 8.38 50.80
N ALA A 478 -19.36 7.65 49.82
CA ALA A 478 -18.65 6.39 50.04
C ALA A 478 -17.40 6.59 50.94
N ARG A 479 -16.61 7.64 50.69
CA ARG A 479 -15.44 7.98 51.53
C ARG A 479 -15.84 8.36 52.96
N GLN A 480 -16.92 9.12 53.13
CA GLN A 480 -17.43 9.49 54.45
C GLN A 480 -17.91 8.28 55.25
N MET A 481 -18.61 7.33 54.60
CA MET A 481 -19.02 6.08 55.23
C MET A 481 -17.80 5.24 55.64
N GLN A 482 -16.81 5.09 54.77
CA GLN A 482 -15.57 4.36 55.09
C GLN A 482 -14.82 4.97 56.29
N ALA A 483 -14.71 6.31 56.33
CA ALA A 483 -14.08 7.01 57.44
C ALA A 483 -14.86 6.85 58.76
N ALA A 484 -16.20 6.84 58.72
CA ALA A 484 -17.03 6.60 59.90
C ALA A 484 -16.86 5.16 60.44
N THR A 485 -16.86 4.15 59.57
CA THR A 485 -16.59 2.76 59.98
C THR A 485 -15.17 2.55 60.52
N ALA A 486 -14.17 3.23 59.98
CA ALA A 486 -12.79 3.15 60.50
C ALA A 486 -12.63 3.84 61.87
N GLY A 487 -13.35 4.95 62.09
CA GLY A 487 -13.40 5.64 63.39
C GLY A 487 -14.09 4.82 64.48
N ASP A 488 -15.16 4.10 64.17
CA ASP A 488 -15.84 3.21 65.12
C ASP A 488 -14.98 1.99 65.50
N THR A 489 -14.21 1.41 64.57
CA THR A 489 -13.30 0.30 64.89
C THR A 489 -12.15 0.69 65.81
N ALA A 490 -11.73 1.97 65.79
CA ALA A 490 -10.70 2.49 66.70
C ALA A 490 -11.26 2.77 68.11
N HIS A 491 -12.58 3.01 68.24
CA HIS A 491 -13.23 3.33 69.51
C HIS A 491 -13.68 2.10 70.31
N VAL A 492 -13.76 0.93 69.68
CA VAL A 492 -14.10 -0.36 70.31
C VAL A 492 -12.86 -1.14 70.77
N ALA A 493 -11.65 -0.73 70.36
CA ALA A 493 -10.38 -1.35 70.74
C ALA A 493 -9.57 -0.56 71.79
N GLY A 494 -10.20 0.39 72.49
CA GLY A 494 -9.60 1.24 73.54
C GLY A 494 -9.95 0.80 74.95
#